data_AF-A0A934M7L1-F1
#
_entry.id   AF-A0A934M7L1-F1
#
_cell.length_a   1.000
_cell.length_b   1.000
_cell.length_c   1.000
_cell.angle_alpha   90.00
_cell.angle_beta   90.00
_cell.angle_gamma   90.00
#
_symmetry.space_group_name_H-M   'P 1'
#
loop_
_entity.id
_entity.type
_entity.pdbx_description
1 polymer ?
#
loop_
_entity_poly.entity_id
_entity_poly.type
_entity_poly.pdbx_seq_one_letter_code
_entity_poly.pdbx_strand_id
1 'polypeptide(L)'
;MAKDNYPSYPGGDYHPENDNSSGNPYGGADDPDYWSDDTDSGYGASNASSGPANGYPGYGAPNDPYGSSGYAGAAPYGAGGRRLVQGDGKVRAVESISYGFRTVFASPAAWIVGSLIVGVICTAVFTVGTFMTMSTMAASGAFDPETATTSPSVAGGFNPLAMILFLLLMVAVQVTFAAAALRAADGAKITFGDFFSNPNLGKTIVFALIVNLVTGGIPYLIPMLYGSDTDIAMIVQMLINLALLFLAPLYMLMYLFVLDQGASFGDAVNRGFQAGSRNYLSLLGFSLLWSLIILVSAIPLGLGLLITMPAYMAALAYVFRQASGGIYPED
;
A
#
# COMPACT_ATOMS: atom_id res chain seq x y z
N MET A 1 -55.75 29.52 44.28
CA MET A 1 -56.37 29.40 42.94
C MET A 1 -55.87 28.06 42.40
N ALA A 2 -56.57 26.93 42.57
CA ALA A 2 -57.78 26.50 41.85
C ALA A 2 -57.55 26.55 40.33
N LYS A 3 -57.63 25.50 39.50
CA LYS A 3 -58.14 24.11 39.59
C LYS A 3 -57.58 23.35 38.35
N ASP A 4 -57.21 22.07 38.50
CA ASP A 4 -57.87 20.85 37.95
C ASP A 4 -57.91 20.77 36.40
N ASN A 5 -57.77 19.66 35.68
CA ASN A 5 -57.75 18.23 35.99
C ASN A 5 -57.27 17.45 34.74
N TYR A 6 -56.61 16.32 34.97
CA TYR A 6 -56.25 15.25 34.02
C TYR A 6 -57.48 14.35 33.67
N PRO A 7 -57.34 13.09 33.18
CA PRO A 7 -56.93 12.56 31.86
C PRO A 7 -57.98 11.55 31.30
N SER A 8 -57.77 10.96 30.10
CA SER A 8 -58.06 9.52 29.82
C SER A 8 -57.81 9.11 28.35
N TYR A 9 -57.09 8.00 28.15
CA TYR A 9 -57.18 7.08 27.00
C TYR A 9 -58.35 6.10 27.26
N PRO A 10 -59.04 5.54 26.24
CA PRO A 10 -58.66 4.21 25.72
C PRO A 10 -59.09 3.85 24.27
N GLY A 11 -58.50 2.77 23.72
CA GLY A 11 -59.03 1.91 22.63
C GLY A 11 -59.01 2.54 21.22
N GLY A 12 -58.54 1.90 20.15
CA GLY A 12 -58.56 0.49 19.79
C GLY A 12 -59.30 0.40 18.44
N ASP A 13 -58.63 0.00 17.37
CA ASP A 13 -59.17 -0.93 16.38
C ASP A 13 -58.10 -1.31 15.34
N TYR A 14 -58.06 -2.62 15.11
CA TYR A 14 -57.18 -3.37 14.24
C TYR A 14 -57.71 -3.34 12.81
N HIS A 15 -56.82 -3.26 11.82
CA HIS A 15 -57.09 -3.80 10.47
C HIS A 15 -55.82 -4.49 9.93
N PRO A 16 -55.85 -5.81 9.72
CA PRO A 16 -54.81 -6.57 9.05
C PRO A 16 -55.17 -6.80 7.57
N GLU A 17 -54.17 -6.82 6.70
CA GLU A 17 -54.18 -7.65 5.49
C GLU A 17 -52.73 -7.85 5.05
N ASN A 18 -52.14 -8.91 5.59
CA ASN A 18 -51.14 -9.69 4.89
C ASN A 18 -51.88 -10.46 3.79
N ASP A 19 -51.31 -10.54 2.59
CA ASP A 19 -51.39 -11.80 1.86
C ASP A 19 -50.08 -12.09 1.14
N ASN A 20 -49.38 -13.07 1.70
CA ASN A 20 -48.29 -13.80 1.10
C ASN A 20 -48.77 -15.24 1.05
N SER A 21 -49.09 -15.78 -0.13
CA SER A 21 -49.12 -17.23 -0.28
C SER A 21 -49.02 -17.68 -1.74
N SER A 22 -47.93 -18.41 -1.99
CA SER A 22 -47.90 -19.73 -2.66
C SER A 22 -48.35 -19.88 -4.12
N GLY A 23 -47.43 -20.44 -4.93
CA GLY A 23 -47.77 -21.52 -5.86
C GLY A 23 -47.29 -21.36 -7.30
N ASN A 24 -46.08 -21.86 -7.61
CA ASN A 24 -45.83 -22.58 -8.86
C ASN A 24 -46.45 -24.00 -8.68
N PRO A 25 -46.83 -24.84 -9.68
CA PRO A 25 -46.31 -24.94 -11.06
C PRO A 25 -47.25 -25.54 -12.17
N TYR A 26 -46.73 -25.68 -13.40
CA TYR A 26 -47.12 -26.62 -14.49
C TYR A 26 -48.47 -26.54 -15.26
N GLY A 27 -48.38 -26.67 -16.59
CA GLY A 27 -49.44 -27.08 -17.55
C GLY A 27 -49.58 -26.11 -18.72
N GLY A 28 -49.12 -26.41 -19.95
CA GLY A 28 -49.73 -27.34 -20.93
C GLY A 28 -50.58 -26.51 -21.92
N ALA A 29 -50.08 -26.20 -23.13
CA ALA A 29 -50.25 -26.93 -24.40
C ALA A 29 -51.35 -26.31 -25.30
N ASP A 30 -51.14 -26.42 -26.62
CA ASP A 30 -52.05 -26.17 -27.77
C ASP A 30 -52.19 -24.68 -28.22
N ASP A 31 -52.01 -24.24 -29.48
CA ASP A 31 -51.93 -24.84 -30.83
C ASP A 31 -51.49 -23.73 -31.86
N PRO A 32 -51.52 -23.84 -33.21
CA PRO A 32 -50.36 -24.16 -34.07
C PRO A 32 -50.07 -23.20 -35.26
N ASP A 33 -49.12 -23.64 -36.10
CA ASP A 33 -48.95 -23.42 -37.55
C ASP A 33 -48.50 -22.05 -38.10
N TYR A 34 -47.28 -22.02 -38.68
CA TYR A 34 -47.11 -21.66 -40.10
C TYR A 34 -45.73 -22.09 -40.68
N TRP A 35 -45.79 -23.10 -41.56
CA TRP A 35 -45.07 -23.35 -42.82
C TRP A 35 -43.53 -23.29 -42.95
N SER A 36 -43.06 -24.37 -43.57
CA SER A 36 -41.76 -24.79 -44.08
C SER A 36 -41.33 -24.14 -45.40
N ASP A 37 -40.01 -24.19 -45.64
CA ASP A 37 -39.25 -24.36 -46.92
C ASP A 37 -38.00 -23.46 -46.88
N ASP A 38 -36.80 -23.81 -47.35
CA ASP A 38 -36.32 -24.97 -48.10
C ASP A 38 -34.79 -25.07 -47.92
N THR A 39 -34.27 -26.18 -48.41
CA THR A 39 -32.89 -26.68 -48.47
C THR A 39 -31.88 -25.79 -49.23
N ASP A 40 -30.59 -25.79 -48.82
CA ASP A 40 -29.45 -26.43 -49.52
C ASP A 40 -28.06 -25.87 -49.08
N SER A 41 -27.08 -26.72 -49.29
CA SER A 41 -25.72 -26.89 -48.79
C SER A 41 -24.62 -25.92 -49.28
N GLY A 42 -23.53 -25.77 -48.50
CA GLY A 42 -22.29 -25.15 -49.00
C GLY A 42 -21.21 -24.83 -47.95
N TYR A 43 -20.09 -25.56 -48.01
CA TYR A 43 -18.87 -25.48 -47.19
C TYR A 43 -18.18 -24.10 -47.14
N GLY A 44 -17.59 -23.75 -45.99
CA GLY A 44 -16.59 -22.67 -45.91
C GLY A 44 -16.17 -22.30 -44.48
N ALA A 45 -15.09 -22.91 -43.98
CA ALA A 45 -14.50 -22.61 -42.69
C ALA A 45 -13.64 -21.32 -42.74
N SER A 46 -13.90 -20.38 -41.82
CA SER A 46 -12.89 -19.44 -41.32
C SER A 46 -13.33 -18.90 -39.96
N ASN A 47 -12.79 -19.52 -38.90
CA ASN A 47 -13.02 -19.16 -37.51
C ASN A 47 -12.19 -17.89 -37.21
N ALA A 48 -12.84 -16.73 -37.15
CA ALA A 48 -12.20 -15.49 -36.72
C ALA A 48 -12.06 -15.52 -35.20
N SER A 49 -10.83 -15.80 -34.73
CA SER A 49 -10.47 -15.79 -33.32
C SER A 49 -10.55 -14.36 -32.75
N SER A 50 -11.67 -14.02 -32.13
CA SER A 50 -11.79 -12.91 -31.19
C SER A 50 -10.95 -13.24 -29.95
N GLY A 51 -9.83 -12.52 -29.77
CA GLY A 51 -8.97 -12.66 -28.60
C GLY A 51 -9.72 -12.30 -27.30
N PRO A 52 -9.47 -13.00 -26.19
CA PRO A 52 -10.17 -12.72 -24.94
C PRO A 52 -9.71 -11.39 -24.33
N ALA A 53 -10.71 -10.57 -24.01
CA ALA A 53 -10.57 -9.34 -23.25
C ALA A 53 -9.98 -9.62 -21.86
N ASN A 54 -9.01 -8.80 -21.45
CA ASN A 54 -8.45 -8.77 -20.09
C ASN A 54 -9.56 -8.51 -19.06
N GLY A 55 -10.04 -9.58 -18.41
CA GLY A 55 -10.91 -9.51 -17.25
C GLY A 55 -10.09 -9.34 -15.97
N TYR A 56 -10.37 -8.28 -15.21
CA TYR A 56 -9.94 -8.12 -13.82
C TYR A 56 -10.40 -9.32 -12.97
N PRO A 57 -9.55 -9.92 -12.10
CA PRO A 57 -10.01 -10.89 -11.13
C PRO A 57 -10.90 -10.20 -10.07
N GLY A 58 -12.19 -10.52 -10.08
CA GLY A 58 -13.15 -10.08 -9.08
C GLY A 58 -12.91 -10.75 -7.72
N TYR A 59 -13.05 -9.97 -6.65
CA TYR A 59 -12.90 -10.41 -5.26
C TYR A 59 -14.13 -11.24 -4.85
N GLY A 60 -13.98 -12.56 -4.72
CA GLY A 60 -15.03 -13.49 -4.26
C GLY A 60 -14.98 -13.72 -2.75
N ALA A 61 -16.16 -13.71 -2.12
CA ALA A 61 -16.43 -13.87 -0.70
C ALA A 61 -16.02 -15.24 -0.11
N PRO A 62 -15.96 -15.40 1.23
CA PRO A 62 -15.58 -16.67 1.88
C PRO A 62 -16.65 -17.75 1.64
N ASN A 63 -16.25 -18.88 1.07
CA ASN A 63 -17.16 -19.99 0.77
C ASN A 63 -17.37 -20.94 1.95
N ASP A 64 -18.61 -21.43 2.02
CA ASP A 64 -19.18 -22.44 2.92
C ASP A 64 -18.40 -23.76 3.03
N PRO A 65 -18.52 -24.49 4.16
CA PRO A 65 -17.69 -25.66 4.48
C PRO A 65 -18.31 -27.02 4.14
N TYR A 66 -19.07 -27.19 3.04
CA TYR A 66 -19.46 -28.55 2.59
C TYR A 66 -19.69 -28.64 1.07
N GLY A 67 -18.83 -29.43 0.40
CA GLY A 67 -19.19 -30.21 -0.79
C GLY A 67 -18.96 -29.56 -2.16
N SER A 68 -17.83 -29.89 -2.80
CA SER A 68 -17.79 -30.23 -4.24
C SER A 68 -16.37 -30.71 -4.62
N SER A 69 -16.24 -32.02 -4.86
CA SER A 69 -15.11 -32.59 -5.61
C SER A 69 -15.33 -32.31 -7.09
N GLY A 70 -14.69 -31.27 -7.62
CA GLY A 70 -14.73 -30.93 -9.04
C GLY A 70 -13.45 -30.24 -9.46
N TYR A 71 -12.76 -30.83 -10.45
CA TYR A 71 -11.63 -30.30 -11.22
C TYR A 71 -10.66 -29.36 -10.48
N ALA A 72 -9.47 -29.88 -10.16
CA ALA A 72 -8.32 -29.05 -9.80
C ALA A 72 -7.99 -28.10 -10.96
N GLY A 73 -8.51 -26.87 -10.89
CA GLY A 73 -8.22 -25.81 -11.84
C GLY A 73 -6.73 -25.56 -11.88
N ALA A 74 -6.19 -25.41 -13.09
CA ALA A 74 -4.78 -25.04 -13.29
C ALA A 74 -4.46 -23.77 -12.48
N ALA A 75 -3.43 -23.84 -11.63
CA ALA A 75 -3.01 -22.70 -10.84
C ALA A 75 -2.65 -21.53 -11.78
N PRO A 76 -3.13 -20.31 -11.51
CA PRO A 76 -2.83 -19.18 -12.37
C PRO A 76 -1.31 -18.92 -12.38
N TYR A 77 -0.75 -18.62 -13.55
CA TYR A 77 0.67 -18.32 -13.72
C TYR A 77 0.88 -16.82 -13.91
N GLY A 78 1.85 -16.26 -13.19
CA GLY A 78 2.29 -14.88 -13.34
C GLY A 78 3.36 -14.73 -14.44
N ALA A 79 3.74 -13.48 -14.70
CA ALA A 79 4.83 -13.12 -15.61
C ALA A 79 6.11 -13.89 -15.26
N GLY A 80 6.73 -14.46 -16.31
CA GLY A 80 7.86 -15.35 -16.17
C GLY A 80 7.50 -16.81 -15.86
N GLY A 81 6.21 -17.20 -15.97
CA GLY A 81 5.77 -18.59 -15.82
C GLY A 81 5.81 -19.10 -14.38
N ARG A 82 5.72 -18.19 -13.39
CA ARG A 82 5.70 -18.55 -11.96
C ARG A 82 4.29 -18.90 -11.51
N ARG A 83 4.16 -20.00 -10.75
CA ARG A 83 2.87 -20.38 -10.16
C ARG A 83 2.46 -19.32 -9.13
N LEU A 84 1.22 -18.88 -9.17
CA LEU A 84 0.66 -17.98 -8.18
C LEU A 84 -0.05 -18.82 -7.10
N VAL A 85 0.21 -18.49 -5.84
CA VAL A 85 -0.36 -19.15 -4.65
C VAL A 85 -1.03 -18.12 -3.75
N GLN A 86 -1.96 -18.58 -2.91
CA GLN A 86 -2.66 -17.72 -1.96
C GLN A 86 -1.88 -17.60 -0.65
N GLY A 87 -1.85 -16.39 -0.08
CA GLY A 87 -1.32 -16.12 1.27
C GLY A 87 -2.03 -16.95 2.34
N ASP A 88 -1.25 -17.62 3.18
CA ASP A 88 -1.74 -18.36 4.35
C ASP A 88 -1.83 -17.47 5.61
N GLY A 89 -1.53 -16.18 5.48
CA GLY A 89 -1.51 -15.21 6.57
C GLY A 89 -0.18 -15.16 7.33
N LYS A 90 0.81 -15.98 6.96
CA LYS A 90 2.13 -16.08 7.62
C LYS A 90 3.23 -15.47 6.77
N VAL A 91 4.04 -14.61 7.39
CA VAL A 91 5.13 -13.92 6.70
C VAL A 91 6.41 -14.74 6.72
N ARG A 92 7.00 -14.88 5.53
CA ARG A 92 8.31 -15.49 5.28
C ARG A 92 9.30 -14.39 4.92
N ALA A 93 9.90 -13.78 5.94
CA ALA A 93 10.74 -12.59 5.81
C ALA A 93 11.90 -12.76 4.82
N VAL A 94 12.71 -13.82 4.98
CA VAL A 94 13.92 -14.06 4.17
C VAL A 94 13.59 -14.34 2.69
N GLU A 95 12.49 -15.05 2.44
CA GLU A 95 11.98 -15.29 1.10
C GLU A 95 11.56 -13.98 0.44
N SER A 96 10.83 -13.14 1.17
CA SER A 96 10.37 -11.83 0.71
C SER A 96 11.53 -10.92 0.28
N ILE A 97 12.65 -10.97 1.01
CA ILE A 97 13.89 -10.26 0.67
C ILE A 97 14.42 -10.70 -0.69
N SER A 98 14.52 -12.03 -0.90
CA SER A 98 15.01 -12.60 -2.15
C SER A 98 14.10 -12.24 -3.32
N TYR A 99 12.78 -12.33 -3.10
CA TYR A 99 11.76 -11.89 -4.04
C TYR A 99 11.93 -10.43 -4.45
N GLY A 100 12.19 -9.53 -3.48
CA GLY A 100 12.37 -8.10 -3.74
C GLY A 100 13.48 -7.81 -4.73
N PHE A 101 14.67 -8.38 -4.51
CA PHE A 101 15.80 -8.24 -5.43
C PHE A 101 15.53 -8.89 -6.79
N ARG A 102 14.98 -10.11 -6.81
CA ARG A 102 14.60 -10.80 -8.06
C ARG A 102 13.65 -9.95 -8.91
N THR A 103 12.68 -9.29 -8.28
CA THR A 103 11.71 -8.42 -8.95
C THR A 103 12.37 -7.24 -9.64
N VAL A 104 13.31 -6.59 -8.97
CA VAL A 104 14.09 -5.48 -9.54
C VAL A 104 14.88 -5.96 -10.76
N PHE A 105 15.59 -7.08 -10.65
CA PHE A 105 16.40 -7.61 -11.74
C PHE A 105 15.60 -8.25 -12.87
N ALA A 106 14.34 -8.64 -12.65
CA ALA A 106 13.45 -9.11 -13.71
C ALA A 106 12.91 -7.97 -14.58
N SER A 107 12.82 -6.75 -14.05
CA SER A 107 12.34 -5.56 -14.77
C SER A 107 13.24 -4.33 -14.51
N PRO A 108 14.56 -4.41 -14.78
CA PRO A 108 15.53 -3.44 -14.27
C PRO A 108 15.33 -2.05 -14.84
N ALA A 109 14.87 -1.94 -16.10
CA ALA A 109 14.59 -0.66 -16.73
C ALA A 109 13.52 0.14 -15.96
N ALA A 110 12.42 -0.50 -15.55
CA ALA A 110 11.36 0.21 -14.82
C ALA A 110 11.82 0.60 -13.41
N TRP A 111 12.45 -0.33 -12.70
CA TRP A 111 12.84 -0.13 -11.30
C TRP A 111 14.05 0.78 -11.13
N ILE A 112 15.16 0.50 -11.83
CA ILE A 112 16.43 1.21 -11.62
C ILE A 112 16.37 2.61 -12.22
N VAL A 113 15.82 2.77 -13.43
CA VAL A 113 15.69 4.11 -14.03
C VAL A 113 14.66 4.94 -13.26
N GLY A 114 13.57 4.33 -12.77
CA GLY A 114 12.62 4.99 -11.87
C GLY A 114 13.31 5.48 -10.58
N SER A 115 14.09 4.61 -9.93
CA SER A 115 14.85 4.98 -8.73
C SER A 115 15.93 6.01 -9.00
N LEU A 116 16.57 5.99 -10.17
CA LEU A 116 17.56 6.99 -10.57
C LEU A 116 16.92 8.37 -10.74
N ILE A 117 15.78 8.45 -11.46
CA ILE A 117 15.04 9.70 -11.65
C ILE A 117 14.64 10.28 -10.29
N VAL A 118 14.05 9.45 -9.43
CA VAL A 118 13.69 9.85 -8.06
C VAL A 118 14.92 10.30 -7.28
N GLY A 119 16.02 9.55 -7.33
CA GLY A 119 17.26 9.89 -6.64
C GLY A 119 17.80 11.26 -7.06
N VAL A 120 17.77 11.58 -8.36
CA VAL A 120 18.16 12.89 -8.89
C VAL A 120 17.23 13.98 -8.37
N ILE A 121 15.90 13.78 -8.42
CA ILE A 121 14.93 14.75 -7.92
C ILE A 121 15.12 14.99 -6.41
N CYS A 122 15.25 13.94 -5.62
CA CYS A 122 15.45 14.03 -4.18
C CYS A 122 16.76 14.75 -3.83
N THR A 123 17.84 14.47 -4.56
CA THR A 123 19.13 15.16 -4.39
C THR A 123 19.02 16.63 -4.77
N ALA A 124 18.30 16.96 -5.84
CA ALA A 124 18.08 18.35 -6.25
C ALA A 124 17.25 19.12 -5.21
N VAL A 125 16.14 18.55 -4.73
CA VAL A 125 15.30 19.16 -3.68
C VAL A 125 16.09 19.37 -2.39
N PHE A 126 16.87 18.37 -1.97
CA PHE A 126 17.74 18.47 -0.80
C PHE A 126 18.79 19.57 -0.98
N THR A 127 19.49 19.59 -2.12
CA THR A 127 20.53 20.60 -2.43
C THR A 127 19.96 22.01 -2.44
N VAL A 128 18.81 22.22 -3.11
CA VAL A 128 18.12 23.50 -3.12
C VAL A 128 17.72 23.92 -1.69
N GLY A 129 17.18 23.00 -0.89
CA GLY A 129 16.84 23.26 0.50
C GLY A 129 18.04 23.70 1.34
N THR A 130 19.16 22.98 1.24
CA THR A 130 20.40 23.33 1.95
C THR A 130 20.97 24.67 1.47
N PHE A 131 20.96 24.95 0.17
CA PHE A 131 21.40 26.23 -0.39
C PHE A 131 20.53 27.40 0.10
N MET A 132 19.21 27.22 0.16
CA MET A 132 18.29 28.22 0.71
C MET A 132 18.54 28.48 2.19
N THR A 133 18.77 27.43 2.99
CA THR A 133 19.17 27.56 4.40
C THR A 133 20.45 28.39 4.48
N MET A 134 21.52 28.00 3.78
CA MET A 134 22.82 28.70 3.78
C MET A 134 22.70 30.18 3.37
N SER A 135 21.91 30.46 2.34
CA SER A 135 21.64 31.84 1.87
C SER A 135 20.93 32.67 2.96
N THR A 136 20.01 32.05 3.70
CA THR A 136 19.31 32.70 4.82
C THR A 136 20.27 32.98 5.99
N MET A 137 21.21 32.07 6.27
CA MET A 137 22.23 32.28 7.32
C MET A 137 23.14 33.45 6.97
N ALA A 138 23.59 33.53 5.72
CA ALA A 138 24.41 34.62 5.22
C ALA A 138 23.67 35.96 5.27
N ALA A 139 22.41 36.00 4.87
CA ALA A 139 21.60 37.22 4.89
C ALA A 139 21.24 37.71 6.31
N SER A 140 21.13 36.79 7.29
CA SER A 140 20.74 37.10 8.66
C SER A 140 21.93 37.45 9.58
N GLY A 141 23.18 37.36 9.09
CA GLY A 141 24.37 37.53 9.93
C GLY A 141 24.53 36.44 10.98
N ALA A 142 23.82 35.32 10.82
CA ALA A 142 23.81 34.23 11.79
C ALA A 142 25.09 33.36 11.75
N PHE A 143 25.90 33.51 10.71
CA PHE A 143 27.22 32.88 10.60
C PHE A 143 28.30 33.89 11.01
N ASP A 144 29.09 33.54 12.01
CA ASP A 144 30.28 34.29 12.43
C ASP A 144 31.52 33.72 11.69
N PRO A 145 32.09 34.47 10.73
CA PRO A 145 33.24 34.01 9.95
C PRO A 145 34.54 33.99 10.75
N GLU A 146 34.65 34.72 11.87
CA GLU A 146 35.88 34.75 12.68
C GLU A 146 36.02 33.51 13.55
N THR A 147 34.90 32.99 14.05
CA THR A 147 34.86 31.77 14.87
C THR A 147 34.43 30.53 14.10
N ALA A 148 34.02 30.69 12.82
CA ALA A 148 33.37 29.67 12.00
C ALA A 148 32.16 29.03 12.71
N THR A 149 31.46 29.80 13.56
CA THR A 149 30.30 29.33 14.31
C THR A 149 29.00 29.88 13.72
N THR A 150 27.95 29.07 13.84
CA THR A 150 26.59 29.44 13.43
C THR A 150 25.74 29.65 14.68
N SER A 151 25.00 30.75 14.73
CA SER A 151 24.01 31.00 15.77
C SER A 151 23.09 29.78 15.94
N PRO A 152 22.81 29.33 17.18
CA PRO A 152 22.00 28.12 17.43
C PRO A 152 20.62 28.16 16.78
N SER A 153 20.06 29.36 16.58
CA SER A 153 18.77 29.60 15.92
C SER A 153 18.76 29.24 14.43
N VAL A 154 19.93 29.10 13.80
CA VAL A 154 20.07 28.86 12.35
C VAL A 154 20.89 27.60 12.04
N ALA A 155 21.78 27.19 12.96
CA ALA A 155 22.64 26.00 12.83
C ALA A 155 21.88 24.67 12.62
N GLY A 156 20.62 24.57 13.06
CA GLY A 156 19.77 23.39 12.90
C GLY A 156 18.61 23.53 11.89
N GLY A 157 18.46 24.70 11.24
CA GLY A 157 17.26 25.06 10.50
C GLY A 157 17.27 24.59 9.05
N PHE A 158 16.85 23.36 8.78
CA PHE A 158 16.33 23.07 7.44
C PHE A 158 15.15 24.01 7.17
N ASN A 159 15.15 24.66 6.01
CA ASN A 159 14.02 25.50 5.60
C ASN A 159 12.71 24.69 5.74
N PRO A 160 11.74 25.12 6.57
CA PRO A 160 10.57 24.31 6.89
C PRO A 160 9.72 24.02 5.65
N LEU A 161 9.69 24.94 4.68
CA LEU A 161 9.02 24.69 3.40
C LEU A 161 9.75 23.60 2.60
N ALA A 162 11.07 23.64 2.54
CA ALA A 162 11.86 22.59 1.88
C ALA A 162 11.67 21.21 2.55
N MET A 163 11.57 21.17 3.89
CA MET A 163 11.27 19.93 4.62
C MET A 163 9.89 19.37 4.27
N ILE A 164 8.87 20.23 4.24
CA ILE A 164 7.50 19.82 3.89
C ILE A 164 7.46 19.30 2.45
N LEU A 165 8.08 20.01 1.50
CA LEU A 165 8.15 19.57 0.11
C LEU A 165 8.89 18.24 -0.04
N PHE A 166 9.98 18.06 0.70
CA PHE A 166 10.73 16.81 0.71
C PHE A 166 9.92 15.66 1.29
N LEU A 167 9.18 15.88 2.39
CA LEU A 167 8.28 14.89 2.98
C LEU A 167 7.17 14.48 1.99
N LEU A 168 6.51 15.46 1.35
CA LEU A 168 5.47 15.21 0.35
C LEU A 168 6.01 14.38 -0.82
N LEU A 169 7.19 14.75 -1.32
CA LEU A 169 7.87 14.01 -2.38
C LEU A 169 8.16 12.55 -1.95
N MET A 170 8.73 12.37 -0.77
CA MET A 170 9.10 11.02 -0.28
C MET A 170 7.88 10.12 -0.08
N VAL A 171 6.77 10.65 0.43
CA VAL A 171 5.54 9.87 0.56
C VAL A 171 4.94 9.53 -0.81
N ALA A 172 4.94 10.48 -1.76
CA ALA A 172 4.47 10.20 -3.12
C ALA A 172 5.31 9.11 -3.79
N VAL A 173 6.63 9.17 -3.65
CA VAL A 173 7.57 8.14 -4.14
C VAL A 173 7.29 6.80 -3.47
N GLN A 174 7.19 6.75 -2.13
CA GLN A 174 6.91 5.52 -1.38
C GLN A 174 5.63 4.84 -1.91
N VAL A 175 4.55 5.61 -2.06
CA VAL A 175 3.24 5.07 -2.44
C VAL A 175 3.21 4.63 -3.91
N THR A 176 3.84 5.38 -4.83
CA THR A 176 3.89 5.02 -6.25
C THR A 176 4.76 3.78 -6.51
N PHE A 177 5.89 3.64 -5.81
CA PHE A 177 6.69 2.41 -5.87
C PHE A 177 5.96 1.22 -5.25
N ALA A 178 5.24 1.43 -4.15
CA ALA A 178 4.40 0.39 -3.55
C ALA A 178 3.27 -0.06 -4.51
N ALA A 179 2.70 0.85 -5.30
CA ALA A 179 1.67 0.52 -6.28
C ALA A 179 2.21 -0.39 -7.40
N ALA A 180 3.38 -0.05 -7.96
CA ALA A 180 4.07 -0.91 -8.92
C ALA A 180 4.46 -2.26 -8.29
N ALA A 181 4.90 -2.25 -7.02
CA ALA A 181 5.31 -3.44 -6.30
C ALA A 181 4.15 -4.42 -6.05
N LEU A 182 2.96 -3.91 -5.73
CA LEU A 182 1.75 -4.75 -5.60
C LEU A 182 1.43 -5.45 -6.91
N ARG A 183 1.50 -4.74 -8.04
CA ARG A 183 1.29 -5.37 -9.36
C ARG A 183 2.36 -6.41 -9.67
N ALA A 184 3.60 -6.19 -9.25
CA ALA A 184 4.67 -7.17 -9.42
C ALA A 184 4.41 -8.42 -8.55
N ALA A 185 3.91 -8.20 -7.33
CA ALA A 185 3.47 -9.24 -6.41
C ALA A 185 2.23 -9.98 -6.92
N ASP A 186 1.45 -9.41 -7.84
CA ASP A 186 0.37 -10.11 -8.54
C ASP A 186 0.87 -10.88 -9.79
N GLY A 187 2.20 -10.88 -10.01
CA GLY A 187 2.82 -11.50 -11.16
C GLY A 187 2.76 -10.66 -12.44
N ALA A 188 2.50 -9.36 -12.39
CA ALA A 188 2.59 -8.52 -13.59
C ALA A 188 4.05 -8.20 -13.95
N LYS A 189 4.34 -8.06 -15.26
CA LYS A 189 5.59 -7.43 -15.72
C LYS A 189 5.45 -5.91 -15.59
N ILE A 190 6.39 -5.28 -14.92
CA ILE A 190 6.29 -3.85 -14.57
C ILE A 190 6.83 -2.94 -15.67
N THR A 191 6.08 -1.89 -15.92
CA THR A 191 6.39 -0.76 -16.79
C THR A 191 6.30 0.54 -16.01
N PHE A 192 6.81 1.62 -16.58
CA PHE A 192 6.80 2.95 -15.92
C PHE A 192 5.39 3.48 -15.60
N GLY A 193 4.39 3.18 -16.43
CA GLY A 193 3.02 3.64 -16.18
C GLY A 193 2.41 3.02 -14.92
N ASP A 194 2.90 1.85 -14.51
CA ASP A 194 2.32 1.08 -13.40
C ASP A 194 2.55 1.71 -12.03
N PHE A 195 3.54 2.60 -11.91
CA PHE A 195 3.81 3.38 -10.69
C PHE A 195 2.68 4.37 -10.37
N PHE A 196 1.92 4.78 -11.38
CA PHE A 196 0.90 5.82 -11.27
C PHE A 196 -0.52 5.33 -11.60
N SER A 197 -0.68 4.03 -11.88
CA SER A 197 -1.95 3.49 -12.39
C SER A 197 -2.97 3.11 -11.32
N ASN A 198 -2.64 3.22 -10.02
CA ASN A 198 -3.53 2.75 -8.95
C ASN A 198 -4.58 3.83 -8.60
N PRO A 199 -5.88 3.50 -8.60
CA PRO A 199 -6.94 4.48 -8.33
C PRO A 199 -6.94 5.03 -6.89
N ASN A 200 -6.35 4.28 -5.95
CA ASN A 200 -6.26 4.67 -4.53
C ASN A 200 -5.01 5.50 -4.19
N LEU A 201 -4.19 5.90 -5.18
CA LEU A 201 -2.93 6.62 -4.92
C LEU A 201 -3.14 7.87 -4.06
N GLY A 202 -4.05 8.76 -4.45
CA GLY A 202 -4.29 10.01 -3.71
C GLY A 202 -4.71 9.77 -2.27
N LYS A 203 -5.69 8.87 -2.07
CA LYS A 203 -6.17 8.46 -0.74
C LYS A 203 -5.03 7.85 0.10
N THR A 204 -4.18 7.03 -0.53
CA THR A 204 -3.04 6.39 0.13
C THR A 204 -1.95 7.39 0.48
N ILE A 205 -1.65 8.37 -0.38
CA ILE A 205 -0.67 9.44 -0.09
C ILE A 205 -1.09 10.21 1.15
N VAL A 206 -2.37 10.62 1.24
CA VAL A 206 -2.89 11.31 2.44
C VAL A 206 -2.75 10.44 3.69
N PHE A 207 -3.13 9.16 3.61
CA PHE A 207 -2.99 8.26 4.74
C PHE A 207 -1.53 8.03 5.14
N ALA A 208 -0.65 7.78 4.18
CA ALA A 208 0.78 7.57 4.40
C ALA A 208 1.44 8.84 4.97
N LEU A 209 1.00 10.04 4.59
CA LEU A 209 1.45 11.29 5.20
C LEU A 209 1.10 11.34 6.70
N ILE A 210 -0.12 10.97 7.06
CA ILE A 210 -0.55 10.93 8.47
C ILE A 210 0.30 9.94 9.25
N VAL A 211 0.48 8.72 8.73
CA VAL A 211 1.30 7.69 9.39
C VAL A 211 2.75 8.14 9.53
N ASN A 212 3.37 8.70 8.48
CA ASN A 212 4.74 9.21 8.54
C ASN A 212 4.90 10.42 9.46
N LEU A 213 3.87 11.28 9.58
CA LEU A 213 3.91 12.39 10.53
C LEU A 213 3.86 11.88 11.98
N VAL A 214 3.03 10.88 12.27
CA VAL A 214 2.94 10.28 13.61
C VAL A 214 4.18 9.48 13.97
N THR A 215 4.74 8.73 13.02
CA THR A 215 5.85 7.80 13.27
C THR A 215 7.23 8.37 13.00
N GLY A 216 7.33 9.45 12.23
CA GLY A 216 8.59 10.13 11.94
C GLY A 216 8.54 11.60 12.32
N GLY A 217 7.67 12.38 11.67
CA GLY A 217 7.68 13.84 11.77
C GLY A 217 7.57 14.38 13.20
N ILE A 218 6.52 14.02 13.96
CA ILE A 218 6.31 14.47 15.35
C ILE A 218 7.44 13.98 16.27
N PRO A 219 7.82 12.69 16.26
CA PRO A 219 8.95 12.22 17.07
C PRO A 219 10.26 12.97 16.81
N TYR A 220 10.55 13.36 15.56
CA TYR A 220 11.75 14.16 15.22
C TYR A 220 11.73 15.59 15.79
N LEU A 221 10.58 16.11 16.24
CA LEU A 221 10.49 17.42 16.91
C LEU A 221 10.80 17.32 18.41
N ILE A 222 10.72 16.14 19.02
CA ILE A 222 10.90 15.96 20.47
C ILE A 222 12.30 16.40 20.94
N PRO A 223 13.41 16.05 20.27
CA PRO A 223 14.74 16.51 20.67
C PRO A 223 14.88 18.04 20.69
N MET A 224 14.10 18.76 19.88
CA MET A 224 14.12 20.23 19.85
C MET A 224 13.60 20.86 21.15
N LEU A 225 12.85 20.11 21.97
CA LEU A 225 12.38 20.56 23.28
C LEU A 225 13.51 20.66 24.32
N TYR A 226 14.66 20.02 24.06
CA TYR A 226 15.82 20.01 24.96
C TYR A 226 16.82 21.15 24.69
N GLY A 227 16.50 22.05 23.75
CA GLY A 227 17.30 23.26 23.50
C GLY A 227 18.70 22.96 22.96
N SER A 228 19.71 23.63 23.52
CA SER A 228 21.12 23.55 23.08
C SER A 228 21.89 22.36 23.65
N ASP A 229 21.28 21.52 24.48
CA ASP A 229 21.92 20.31 25.00
C ASP A 229 21.89 19.22 23.93
N THR A 230 22.93 19.21 23.10
CA THR A 230 23.05 18.31 21.95
C THR A 230 23.16 16.85 22.39
N ASP A 231 23.76 16.57 23.56
CA ASP A 231 23.99 15.21 24.02
C ASP A 231 22.68 14.55 24.46
N ILE A 232 21.87 15.26 25.25
CA ILE A 232 20.54 14.77 25.65
C ILE A 232 19.64 14.64 24.43
N ALA A 233 19.63 15.62 23.53
CA ALA A 233 18.83 15.58 22.30
C ALA A 233 19.18 14.36 21.43
N MET A 234 20.47 14.05 21.27
CA MET A 234 20.93 12.87 20.51
C MET A 234 20.51 11.56 21.17
N ILE A 235 20.67 11.43 22.50
CA ILE A 235 20.26 10.23 23.23
C ILE A 235 18.75 10.02 23.12
N VAL A 236 17.95 11.07 23.31
CA VAL A 236 16.49 11.01 23.18
C VAL A 236 16.09 10.59 21.76
N GLN A 237 16.72 11.16 20.73
CA GLN A 237 16.47 10.78 19.33
C GLN A 237 16.83 9.31 19.07
N MET A 238 17.94 8.84 19.62
CA MET A 238 18.35 7.44 19.50
C MET A 238 17.31 6.49 20.11
N LEU A 239 16.82 6.82 21.31
CA LEU A 239 15.79 6.03 22.00
C LEU A 239 14.46 6.03 21.25
N ILE A 240 14.06 7.17 20.67
CA ILE A 240 12.88 7.28 19.82
C ILE A 240 13.02 6.38 18.59
N ASN A 241 14.14 6.45 17.88
CA ASN A 241 14.38 5.62 16.70
C ASN A 241 14.39 4.12 17.05
N LEU A 242 14.97 3.77 18.19
CA LEU A 242 14.94 2.40 18.70
C LEU A 242 13.51 1.93 19.00
N ALA A 243 12.71 2.75 19.67
CA ALA A 243 11.30 2.44 19.94
C ALA A 243 10.50 2.28 18.63
N LEU A 244 10.68 3.17 17.66
CA LEU A 244 10.02 3.11 16.36
C LEU A 244 10.41 1.87 15.56
N LEU A 245 11.67 1.43 15.65
CA LEU A 245 12.11 0.16 15.04
C LEU A 245 11.32 -1.04 15.59
N PHE A 246 11.07 -1.09 16.91
CA PHE A 246 10.25 -2.15 17.52
C PHE A 246 8.75 -1.97 17.25
N LEU A 247 8.27 -0.76 16.97
CA LEU A 247 6.87 -0.50 16.61
C LEU A 247 6.59 -0.68 15.11
N ALA A 248 7.62 -0.63 14.25
CA ALA A 248 7.50 -0.72 12.79
C ALA A 248 6.63 -1.88 12.28
N PRO A 249 6.75 -3.11 12.81
CA PRO A 249 5.89 -4.23 12.42
C PRO A 249 4.38 -3.94 12.51
N LEU A 250 3.97 -3.07 13.42
CA LEU A 250 2.57 -2.78 13.70
C LEU A 250 1.94 -1.79 12.72
N TYR A 251 2.74 -0.90 12.12
CA TYR A 251 2.22 0.15 11.23
C TYR A 251 2.66 0.03 9.77
N MET A 252 3.75 -0.69 9.47
CA MET A 252 4.32 -0.68 8.12
C MET A 252 3.39 -1.23 7.02
N LEU A 253 2.41 -2.07 7.37
CA LEU A 253 1.44 -2.65 6.43
C LEU A 253 0.16 -1.81 6.25
N MET A 254 -0.08 -0.81 7.12
CA MET A 254 -1.36 -0.09 7.16
C MET A 254 -1.67 0.60 5.82
N TYR A 255 -0.70 1.32 5.23
CA TYR A 255 -0.95 2.06 4.00
C TYR A 255 -1.20 1.14 2.79
N LEU A 256 -0.67 -0.08 2.81
CA LEU A 256 -0.88 -1.07 1.75
C LEU A 256 -2.33 -1.57 1.70
N PHE A 257 -3.04 -1.61 2.83
CA PHE A 257 -4.48 -1.91 2.84
C PHE A 257 -5.31 -0.81 2.16
N VAL A 258 -4.92 0.45 2.32
CA VAL A 258 -5.56 1.57 1.60
C VAL A 258 -5.24 1.49 0.11
N LEU A 259 -3.98 1.21 -0.22
CA LEU A 259 -3.48 1.19 -1.59
C LEU A 259 -4.08 0.06 -2.42
N ASP A 260 -4.04 -1.15 -1.88
CA ASP A 260 -4.47 -2.36 -2.58
C ASP A 260 -5.99 -2.49 -2.57
N GLN A 261 -6.61 -2.31 -1.40
CA GLN A 261 -8.01 -2.69 -1.19
C GLN A 261 -8.96 -1.50 -1.06
N GLY A 262 -8.44 -0.27 -1.18
CA GLY A 262 -9.24 0.93 -1.01
C GLY A 262 -9.81 1.09 0.41
N ALA A 263 -9.24 0.41 1.40
CA ALA A 263 -9.75 0.38 2.77
C ALA A 263 -9.95 1.80 3.35
N SER A 264 -10.94 1.98 4.23
CA SER A 264 -11.04 3.20 5.03
C SER A 264 -9.81 3.35 5.94
N PHE A 265 -9.53 4.56 6.43
CA PHE A 265 -8.34 4.79 7.27
C PHE A 265 -8.41 3.98 8.58
N GLY A 266 -9.59 3.91 9.20
CA GLY A 266 -9.79 3.08 10.40
C GLY A 266 -9.60 1.59 10.13
N ASP A 267 -10.16 1.09 9.02
CA ASP A 267 -10.00 -0.32 8.64
C ASP A 267 -8.54 -0.65 8.32
N ALA A 268 -7.83 0.25 7.65
CA ALA A 268 -6.42 0.09 7.33
C ALA A 268 -5.54 0.01 8.59
N VAL A 269 -5.83 0.85 9.59
CA VAL A 269 -5.17 0.79 10.90
C VAL A 269 -5.44 -0.55 11.59
N ASN A 270 -6.71 -0.94 11.70
CA ASN A 270 -7.11 -2.18 12.39
C ASN A 270 -6.51 -3.43 11.71
N ARG A 271 -6.64 -3.53 10.39
CA ARG A 271 -6.14 -4.68 9.62
C ARG A 271 -4.62 -4.69 9.53
N GLY A 272 -4.00 -3.52 9.38
CA GLY A 272 -2.55 -3.36 9.44
C GLY A 272 -1.98 -3.81 10.77
N PHE A 273 -2.58 -3.37 11.88
CA PHE A 273 -2.19 -3.76 13.23
C PHE A 273 -2.40 -5.25 13.49
N GLN A 274 -3.53 -5.83 13.05
CA GLN A 274 -3.80 -7.26 13.21
C GLN A 274 -2.83 -8.13 12.40
N ALA A 275 -2.56 -7.75 11.15
CA ALA A 275 -1.59 -8.43 10.30
C ALA A 275 -0.16 -8.32 10.87
N GLY A 276 0.17 -7.13 11.37
CA GLY A 276 1.43 -6.80 12.02
C GLY A 276 1.68 -7.60 13.29
N SER A 277 0.73 -7.57 14.22
CA SER A 277 0.80 -8.30 15.49
C SER A 277 0.86 -9.82 15.30
N ARG A 278 0.07 -10.38 14.38
CA ARG A 278 0.10 -11.83 14.06
C ARG A 278 1.47 -12.30 13.54
N ASN A 279 2.19 -11.42 12.85
CA ASN A 279 3.49 -11.72 12.23
C ASN A 279 4.65 -10.96 12.87
N TYR A 280 4.48 -10.49 14.11
CA TYR A 280 5.36 -9.47 14.69
C TYR A 280 6.84 -9.82 14.61
N LEU A 281 7.23 -11.03 15.02
CA LEU A 281 8.64 -11.45 15.00
C LEU A 281 9.20 -11.58 13.58
N SER A 282 8.41 -12.12 12.63
CA SER A 282 8.82 -12.20 11.23
C SER A 282 9.02 -10.81 10.62
N LEU A 283 8.12 -9.87 10.91
CA LEU A 283 8.21 -8.50 10.42
C LEU A 283 9.31 -7.69 11.11
N LEU A 284 9.58 -7.96 12.38
CA LEU A 284 10.71 -7.38 13.10
C LEU A 284 12.02 -7.89 12.50
N GLY A 285 12.13 -9.20 12.27
CA GLY A 285 13.29 -9.80 11.58
C GLY A 285 13.47 -9.24 10.17
N PHE A 286 12.38 -9.09 9.41
CA PHE A 286 12.40 -8.40 8.12
C PHE A 286 12.95 -6.98 8.24
N SER A 287 12.44 -6.19 9.19
CA SER A 287 12.86 -4.79 9.42
C SER A 287 14.33 -4.67 9.80
N LEU A 288 14.82 -5.56 10.67
CA LEU A 288 16.23 -5.62 11.08
C LEU A 288 17.14 -5.98 9.92
N LEU A 289 16.82 -7.03 9.17
CA LEU A 289 17.58 -7.44 7.99
C LEU A 289 17.60 -6.32 6.95
N TRP A 290 16.47 -5.65 6.73
CA TRP A 290 16.39 -4.57 5.77
C TRP A 290 17.20 -3.33 6.19
N SER A 291 17.21 -3.03 7.49
CA SER A 291 18.05 -1.97 8.05
C SER A 291 19.53 -2.24 7.79
N LEU A 292 19.98 -3.49 7.99
CA LEU A 292 21.36 -3.89 7.68
C LEU A 292 21.68 -3.78 6.18
N ILE A 293 20.76 -4.22 5.31
CA ILE A 293 20.94 -4.13 3.86
C ILE A 293 21.06 -2.67 3.42
N ILE A 294 20.22 -1.76 3.94
CA ILE A 294 20.29 -0.33 3.65
C ILE A 294 21.64 0.25 4.07
N LEU A 295 22.15 -0.10 5.27
CA LEU A 295 23.46 0.35 5.75
C LEU A 295 24.59 -0.09 4.81
N VAL A 296 24.58 -1.35 4.38
CA VAL A 296 25.58 -1.87 3.43
C VAL A 296 25.45 -1.21 2.05
N SER A 297 24.22 -0.99 1.58
CA SER A 297 23.94 -0.36 0.29
C SER A 297 24.33 1.12 0.22
N ALA A 298 24.49 1.78 1.37
CA ALA A 298 24.98 3.15 1.45
C ALA A 298 26.51 3.26 1.25
N ILE A 299 27.28 2.20 1.51
CA ILE A 299 28.75 2.17 1.39
C ILE A 299 29.26 2.62 0.00
N PRO A 300 28.71 2.16 -1.14
CA PRO A 300 29.11 2.63 -2.47
C PRO A 300 28.55 4.02 -2.79
N LEU A 301 28.72 4.99 -1.89
CA LEU A 301 28.21 6.36 -2.01
C LEU A 301 26.70 6.43 -2.26
N GLY A 302 25.93 5.51 -1.66
CA GLY A 302 24.48 5.43 -1.84
C GLY A 302 24.02 4.83 -3.17
N LEU A 303 24.90 4.46 -4.10
CA LEU A 303 24.50 3.88 -5.38
C LEU A 303 23.76 2.54 -5.22
N GLY A 304 24.05 1.77 -4.17
CA GLY A 304 23.33 0.54 -3.85
C GLY A 304 21.85 0.80 -3.52
N LEU A 305 21.51 1.99 -3.03
CA LEU A 305 20.12 2.36 -2.70
C LEU A 305 19.22 2.44 -3.94
N LEU A 306 19.79 2.65 -5.14
CA LEU A 306 19.05 2.62 -6.40
C LEU A 306 18.42 1.25 -6.69
N ILE A 307 18.99 0.18 -6.11
CA ILE A 307 18.49 -1.19 -6.25
C ILE A 307 17.74 -1.60 -4.98
N THR A 308 18.28 -1.25 -3.80
CA THR A 308 17.70 -1.68 -2.52
C THR A 308 16.36 -1.03 -2.22
N MET A 309 16.15 0.24 -2.58
CA MET A 309 14.87 0.91 -2.34
C MET A 309 13.71 0.32 -3.15
N PRO A 310 13.82 0.08 -4.46
CA PRO A 310 12.76 -0.62 -5.18
C PRO A 310 12.61 -2.08 -4.73
N ALA A 311 13.72 -2.75 -4.39
CA ALA A 311 13.68 -4.11 -3.84
C ALA A 311 12.92 -4.16 -2.51
N TYR A 312 13.05 -3.13 -1.67
CA TYR A 312 12.29 -3.00 -0.42
C TYR A 312 10.80 -3.00 -0.68
N MET A 313 10.36 -2.16 -1.61
CA MET A 313 8.94 -1.99 -1.91
C MET A 313 8.36 -3.29 -2.49
N ALA A 314 9.10 -3.95 -3.38
CA ALA A 314 8.74 -5.26 -3.91
C ALA A 314 8.65 -6.34 -2.80
N ALA A 315 9.65 -6.40 -1.91
CA ALA A 315 9.63 -7.32 -0.79
C ALA A 315 8.47 -7.04 0.18
N LEU A 316 8.19 -5.76 0.47
CA LEU A 316 7.11 -5.35 1.37
C LEU A 316 5.73 -5.67 0.76
N ALA A 317 5.55 -5.50 -0.55
CA ALA A 317 4.33 -5.92 -1.24
C ALA A 317 4.12 -7.44 -1.17
N TYR A 318 5.20 -8.22 -1.30
CA TYR A 318 5.17 -9.67 -1.15
C TYR A 318 4.80 -10.09 0.28
N VAL A 319 5.43 -9.48 1.29
CA VAL A 319 5.06 -9.62 2.71
C VAL A 319 3.60 -9.29 2.93
N PHE A 320 3.11 -8.21 2.32
CA PHE A 320 1.72 -7.80 2.44
C PHE A 320 0.75 -8.83 1.83
N ARG A 321 1.05 -9.39 0.65
CA ARG A 321 0.24 -10.46 0.06
C ARG A 321 0.19 -11.70 0.96
N GLN A 322 1.33 -12.12 1.50
CA GLN A 322 1.40 -13.22 2.48
C GLN A 322 0.56 -12.93 3.73
N ALA A 323 0.72 -11.75 4.33
CA ALA A 323 0.06 -11.37 5.56
C ALA A 323 -1.45 -11.13 5.40
N SER A 324 -1.88 -10.59 4.26
CA SER A 324 -3.29 -10.27 3.96
C SER A 324 -4.09 -11.44 3.37
N GLY A 325 -3.41 -12.53 2.97
CA GLY A 325 -4.04 -13.65 2.27
C GLY A 325 -4.23 -13.40 0.77
N GLY A 326 -3.53 -12.41 0.21
CA GLY A 326 -3.53 -12.11 -1.22
C GLY A 326 -2.73 -13.13 -2.04
N ILE A 327 -2.85 -13.03 -3.35
CA ILE A 327 -2.13 -13.91 -4.30
C ILE A 327 -0.69 -13.42 -4.46
N TYR A 328 0.27 -14.35 -4.55
CA TYR A 328 1.68 -14.03 -4.81
C TYR A 328 2.41 -15.16 -5.57
N PRO A 329 3.51 -14.87 -6.32
CA PRO A 329 4.33 -15.89 -6.97
C PRO A 329 5.01 -16.80 -5.97
N GLU A 330 4.87 -18.10 -6.14
CA GLU A 330 5.66 -19.09 -5.41
C GLU A 330 7.11 -19.06 -5.90
N ASP A 331 8.05 -19.13 -4.95
CA ASP A 331 9.49 -19.17 -5.19
C ASP A 331 10.03 -20.57 -5.44
#